data_AF-A0A0M4M3M0-F1
#
_entry.id   AF-A0A0M4M3M0-F1
#
_cell.length_a   1.000
_cell.length_b   1.000
_cell.length_c   1.000
_cell.angle_alpha   90.00
_cell.angle_beta   90.00
_cell.angle_gamma   90.00
#
_symmetry.space_group_name_H-M   'P 1'
#
loop_
_entity.id
_entity.type
_entity.pdbx_description
1 polymer ?
#
loop_
_entity_poly.entity_id
_entity_poly.type
_entity_poly.pdbx_seq_one_letter_code
_entity_poly.pdbx_strand_id
1 'polypeptide(L)' 'MTKLINLRQFRKQKTRTEKAIHAEENRFRYGQTKVQKLFNKKESLKAQRFLEQNCLVKMDENENDSR' A
#
# COMPACT_ATOMS: atom_id res chain seq x y z
N MET A 1 -6.61 -38.48 22.73
CA MET A 1 -6.01 -37.63 23.79
C MET A 1 -6.46 -36.19 23.58
N THR A 2 -7.16 -35.60 24.55
CA THR A 2 -7.59 -34.20 24.51
C THR A 2 -6.53 -33.31 25.15
N LYS A 3 -6.00 -32.35 24.39
CA LYS A 3 -5.01 -31.40 24.90
C LYS A 3 -5.73 -30.31 25.69
N LEU A 4 -5.41 -30.16 26.98
CA LEU A 4 -5.87 -29.03 27.77
C LEU A 4 -5.21 -27.75 27.25
N ILE A 5 -6.02 -26.83 26.74
CA ILE A 5 -5.55 -25.55 26.18
C ILE A 5 -5.80 -24.46 27.21
N ASN A 6 -4.76 -23.70 27.56
CA ASN A 6 -4.93 -22.55 28.43
C ASN A 6 -5.57 -21.38 27.67
N LEU A 7 -6.84 -21.11 27.94
CA LEU A 7 -7.63 -20.05 27.30
C LEU A 7 -7.00 -18.65 27.46
N ARG A 8 -6.33 -18.38 28.59
CA ARG A 8 -5.64 -17.10 28.81
C ARG A 8 -4.44 -16.95 27.88
N GLN A 9 -3.66 -18.02 27.70
CA GLN A 9 -2.52 -18.01 26.79
C GLN A 9 -2.98 -17.85 25.33
N PHE A 10 -4.06 -18.54 24.96
CA PHE A 10 -4.65 -18.43 23.63
C PHE A 10 -5.12 -17.00 23.31
N ARG A 11 -5.88 -16.36 24.22
CA ARG A 11 -6.30 -14.95 24.06
C ARG A 11 -5.10 -13.99 23.98
N LYS A 12 -4.06 -14.22 24.78
CA LYS A 12 -2.82 -13.44 24.70
C LYS A 12 -2.10 -13.62 23.37
N GLN A 13 -2.09 -14.83 22.82
CA GLN A 13 -1.47 -15.09 21.53
C GLN A 13 -2.23 -14.35 20.43
N LYS A 14 -3.57 -14.42 20.41
CA LYS A 14 -4.41 -13.69 19.46
C LYS A 14 -4.16 -12.18 19.47
N THR A 15 -4.13 -11.57 20.66
CA THR A 15 -3.87 -10.13 20.77
C THR A 15 -2.43 -9.74 20.36
N ARG A 16 -1.45 -10.63 20.57
CA ARG A 16 -0.07 -10.40 20.11
C ARG A 16 0.04 -10.51 18.59
N THR A 17 -0.65 -11.47 17.97
CA THR A 17 -0.65 -11.62 16.50
C THR A 17 -1.31 -10.43 15.82
N GLU A 18 -2.45 -9.95 16.34
CA GLU A 18 -3.11 -8.74 15.81
C GLU A 18 -2.19 -7.52 15.90
N LYS A 19 -1.51 -7.32 17.03
CA LYS A 19 -0.54 -6.23 17.20
C LYS A 19 0.66 -6.35 16.26
N ALA A 20 1.13 -7.57 15.98
CA ALA A 20 2.24 -7.80 15.06
C ALA A 20 1.86 -7.39 13.63
N ILE A 21 0.67 -7.76 13.16
CA ILE A 21 0.14 -7.37 11.84
C ILE A 21 0.07 -5.84 11.71
N HIS A 22 -0.52 -5.17 12.70
CA HIS A 22 -0.57 -3.70 12.71
C HIS A 22 0.82 -3.06 12.76
N ALA A 23 1.77 -3.66 13.48
CA ALA A 23 3.14 -3.17 13.51
C ALA A 23 3.84 -3.29 12.14
N GLU A 24 3.59 -4.37 11.41
CA GLU A 24 4.10 -4.56 10.04
C GLU A 24 3.52 -3.52 9.08
N GLU A 25 2.20 -3.29 9.12
CA GLU A 25 1.57 -2.22 8.33
C GLU A 25 2.18 -0.85 8.66
N ASN A 26 2.39 -0.57 9.95
CA ASN A 26 2.95 0.71 10.39
C ASN A 26 4.42 0.86 9.98
N ARG A 27 5.22 -0.22 9.99
CA ARG A 27 6.59 -0.20 9.45
C ARG A 27 6.58 0.14 7.96
N PHE A 28 5.64 -0.41 7.20
CA PHE A 28 5.54 -0.09 5.78
C PHE A 28 5.08 1.36 5.55
N ARG A 29 4.05 1.83 6.26
CA ARG A 29 3.48 3.19 6.12
C ARG A 29 4.42 4.29 6.62
N TYR A 30 4.98 4.08 7.82
CA TYR A 30 5.69 5.11 8.59
C TYR A 30 7.18 4.86 8.73
N GLY A 31 7.67 3.64 8.54
CA GLY A 31 9.09 3.29 8.66
C GLY A 31 9.95 3.68 7.45
N GLN A 32 9.35 4.15 6.35
CA GLN A 32 10.10 4.62 5.19
C GLN A 32 10.73 5.99 5.45
N THR A 33 12.03 6.12 5.13
CA THR A 33 12.76 7.39 5.20
C THR A 33 12.25 8.38 4.16
N LYS A 34 12.44 9.69 4.41
CA LYS A 34 12.03 10.74 3.46
C LYS A 34 12.68 10.55 2.07
N VAL A 35 13.95 10.13 2.05
CA VAL A 35 14.70 9.87 0.81
C VAL A 35 14.08 8.72 0.02
N GLN A 36 13.74 7.61 0.68
CA GLN A 36 13.08 6.48 0.02
C GLN A 36 11.73 6.85 -0.56
N LYS A 37 10.92 7.62 0.19
CA LYS A 37 9.62 8.11 -0.29
C LYS A 37 9.77 8.98 -1.54
N LEU A 38 10.76 9.86 -1.59
CA LEU A 38 11.02 10.72 -2.75
C LEU A 38 11.49 9.91 -3.95
N PHE A 39 12.37 8.92 -3.76
CA PHE A 39 12.81 8.03 -4.81
C PHE A 39 11.64 7.27 -5.43
N ASN A 40 10.83 6.60 -4.60
CA ASN A 40 9.66 5.84 -5.06
C ASN A 40 8.66 6.73 -5.82
N LYS A 41 8.41 7.97 -5.34
CA LYS A 41 7.55 8.94 -6.03
C LYS A 41 8.11 9.33 -7.40
N LYS A 42 9.43 9.55 -7.51
CA LYS A 42 10.06 9.87 -8.80
C LYS A 42 9.96 8.71 -9.77
N GLU A 43 10.17 7.48 -9.31
CA GLU A 43 9.96 6.28 -10.12
C GLU A 43 8.51 6.16 -10.60
N SER A 44 7.53 6.30 -9.69
CA SER A 44 6.12 6.19 -10.07
C SER A 44 5.72 7.26 -11.08
N LEU A 45 6.19 8.50 -10.92
CA LEU A 45 5.95 9.58 -11.89
C LEU A 45 6.60 9.30 -13.24
N LYS A 46 7.82 8.74 -13.26
CA LYS A 46 8.48 8.34 -14.50
C LYS A 46 7.69 7.25 -15.22
N ALA A 47 7.22 6.24 -14.49
CA ALA A 47 6.40 5.17 -15.03
C ALA A 47 5.06 5.69 -15.56
N GLN A 48 4.39 6.58 -14.81
CA GLN A 48 3.15 7.22 -15.27
C GLN A 48 3.38 8.03 -16.54
N ARG A 49 4.40 8.89 -16.59
CA ARG A 49 4.73 9.66 -17.79
C ARG A 49 5.06 8.77 -18.99
N PHE A 50 5.78 7.67 -18.75
CA PHE A 50 6.07 6.69 -19.79
C PHE A 50 4.76 6.08 -20.33
N LEU A 51 3.86 5.64 -19.44
CA LEU A 51 2.56 5.12 -19.86
C LEU A 51 1.76 6.17 -20.63
N GLU A 52 1.66 7.40 -20.11
CA GLU A 52 0.94 8.49 -20.77
C GLU A 52 1.47 8.81 -22.16
N GLN A 53 2.79 8.79 -22.36
CA GLN A 53 3.42 9.02 -23.65
C GLN A 53 3.19 7.87 -24.64
N ASN A 54 3.04 6.65 -24.14
CA ASN A 54 2.82 5.46 -24.97
C ASN A 54 1.34 5.12 -25.20
N CYS A 55 0.42 5.69 -24.40
CA CYS A 55 -1.02 5.52 -24.60
C CYS A 55 -1.53 6.44 -25.72
N LEU A 56 -1.88 5.87 -26.88
CA LEU A 56 -2.43 6.58 -28.05
C LEU A 56 -3.89 7.05 -27.91
N VAL A 57 -4.54 6.91 -26.75
CA VAL A 57 -6.00 7.09 -26.58
C VAL A 57 -6.40 8.48 -26.05
N LYS A 58 -5.46 9.38 -25.72
CA LYS A 58 -5.79 10.72 -25.21
C LYS A 58 -6.01 11.73 -26.35
N MET A 59 -7.04 11.54 -27.18
CA MET A 59 -7.44 12.53 -28.20
C MET A 59 -8.96 12.82 -28.29
N ASP A 60 -9.85 12.16 -27.54
CA ASP A 60 -11.30 12.25 -27.85
C ASP A 60 -12.22 12.85 -26.76
N GLU A 61 -11.73 13.71 -25.85
CA GLU A 61 -12.58 14.31 -24.79
C GLU A 61 -12.42 15.84 -24.65
N ASN A 62 -11.97 16.55 -25.69
CA ASN A 62 -11.84 18.03 -25.69
C ASN A 62 -12.68 18.72 -26.79
N GLU A 63 -13.81 18.14 -27.22
CA GLU A 63 -14.63 18.72 -28.29
C GLU A 63 -16.13 18.85 -27.97
N ASN A 64 -16.51 18.98 -26.69
CA ASN A 64 -17.91 19.17 -26.30
C ASN A 64 -18.14 20.23 -25.19
N ASP A 65 -17.36 21.32 -25.20
CA ASP A 65 -17.68 22.51 -24.40
C ASP A 65 -17.60 23.79 -25.26
N SER A 66 -18.30 23.79 -26.40
CA SER A 66 -18.65 25.01 -27.16
C SER A 66 -19.64 24.73 -28.30
N ARG A 67 -20.89 24.37 -27.99
CA ARG A 67 -22.06 24.75 -28.81
C ARG A 67 -23.39 24.48 -28.13
#